data_AF-A0A7W0S0K5-F1
#
_entry.id   AF-A0A7W0S0K5-F1
#
_cell.length_a   1.000
_cell.length_b   1.000
_cell.length_c   1.000
_cell.angle_alpha   90.00
_cell.angle_beta   90.00
_cell.angle_gamma   90.00
#
_symmetry.space_group_name_H-M   'P 1'
#
loop_
_entity.id
_entity.type
_entity.pdbx_description
1 polymer ?
#
loop_
_entity_poly.entity_id
_entity_poly.type
_entity_poly.pdbx_seq_one_letter_code
_entity_poly.pdbx_strand_id
1 'polypeptide(L)'
;MTELIWDGKYDKDGRRVAPLRIALPFQTVETVNESAQQRQRAFDLFGGGQDPEWRNRLIWGDKKYVLPALLPEFAGKVDLVYIDPPFDTGADFSFQVQIDGEGFTKEPSVIEQKAYRDTWGRGLESYLQWFYETLILLRELLAPHGSVYVHLDENAAHYAKAVLDEVFGQDNFQREIVWRIGWVSGYKSAAKNWIRNHDVILFYVKDRGNFVFNKEYVPYPQSYVRRGANSRVERKGLPDRGCLERQSFRVRSEG
;
A
#
# COMPACT_ATOMS: atom_id res chain seq x y z
N MET A 1 22.28 5.39 -15.76
CA MET A 1 21.10 4.66 -15.27
C MET A 1 21.61 3.66 -14.26
N THR A 2 21.15 3.72 -13.01
CA THR A 2 21.57 2.83 -11.93
C THR A 2 20.49 1.76 -11.77
N GLU A 3 20.86 0.50 -11.68
CA GLU A 3 19.91 -0.60 -11.48
C GLU A 3 20.40 -1.57 -10.41
N LEU A 4 19.44 -2.21 -9.72
CA LEU A 4 19.71 -3.28 -8.78
C LEU A 4 19.80 -4.61 -9.54
N ILE A 5 20.77 -5.46 -9.21
CA ILE A 5 21.00 -6.76 -9.85
C ILE A 5 20.81 -7.87 -8.82
N TRP A 6 20.10 -8.94 -9.19
CA TRP A 6 19.90 -10.15 -8.39
C TRP A 6 19.84 -11.39 -9.30
N ASP A 7 20.06 -12.58 -8.73
CA ASP A 7 19.96 -13.84 -9.49
C ASP A 7 18.52 -14.05 -10.01
N GLY A 8 18.40 -14.36 -11.30
CA GLY A 8 17.10 -14.53 -11.97
C GLY A 8 16.49 -13.26 -12.57
N LYS A 9 17.09 -12.07 -12.38
CA LYS A 9 16.66 -10.85 -13.09
C LYS A 9 16.85 -10.97 -14.62
N TYR A 10 17.92 -11.64 -15.02
CA TYR A 10 18.31 -11.84 -16.41
C TYR A 10 18.37 -13.34 -16.75
N ASP A 11 17.98 -13.70 -17.97
CA ASP A 11 18.17 -15.04 -18.51
C ASP A 11 19.62 -15.28 -18.96
N LYS A 12 19.91 -16.52 -19.38
CA LYS A 12 21.23 -16.93 -19.88
C LYS A 12 21.73 -16.13 -21.10
N ASP A 13 20.81 -15.48 -21.82
CA ASP A 13 21.08 -14.68 -23.01
C ASP A 13 21.21 -13.18 -22.67
N GLY A 14 21.16 -12.82 -21.37
CA GLY A 14 21.27 -11.45 -20.87
C GLY A 14 20.00 -10.63 -21.02
N ARG A 15 18.84 -11.25 -21.28
CA ARG A 15 17.56 -10.55 -21.41
C ARG A 15 16.83 -10.53 -20.08
N ARG A 16 16.09 -9.45 -19.81
CA ARG A 16 15.29 -9.34 -18.58
C ARG A 16 14.21 -10.41 -18.56
N VAL A 17 14.09 -11.11 -17.44
CA VAL A 17 13.02 -12.08 -17.22
C VAL A 17 11.70 -11.34 -17.13
N ALA A 18 10.78 -11.66 -18.04
CA ALA A 18 9.44 -11.09 -18.07
C ALA A 18 8.48 -11.90 -17.18
N PRO A 19 7.45 -11.25 -16.60
CA PRO A 19 6.43 -11.96 -15.85
C PRO A 19 5.69 -12.95 -16.74
N LEU A 20 5.13 -14.00 -16.12
CA LEU A 20 4.26 -14.94 -16.83
C LEU A 20 3.03 -14.21 -17.39
N ARG A 21 2.69 -14.46 -18.65
CA ARG A 21 1.56 -13.84 -19.35
C ARG A 21 0.57 -14.90 -19.85
N ILE A 22 0.03 -15.71 -18.94
CA ILE A 22 -0.98 -16.71 -19.26
C ILE A 22 -2.33 -16.24 -18.70
N ALA A 23 -3.30 -16.06 -19.59
CA ALA A 23 -4.68 -15.78 -19.20
C ALA A 23 -5.38 -17.11 -18.85
N LEU A 24 -5.37 -17.46 -17.57
CA LEU A 24 -6.15 -18.60 -17.07
C LEU A 24 -7.50 -18.11 -16.54
N PRO A 25 -8.59 -18.87 -16.73
CA PRO A 25 -9.84 -18.58 -16.06
C PRO A 25 -9.63 -18.67 -14.55
N PHE A 26 -10.13 -17.69 -13.81
CA PHE A 26 -10.08 -17.67 -12.34
C PHE A 26 -11.48 -17.55 -11.76
N GLN A 27 -11.65 -18.02 -10.53
CA GLN A 27 -12.90 -17.93 -9.81
C GLN A 27 -13.07 -16.52 -9.22
N THR A 28 -14.14 -15.84 -9.60
CA THR A 28 -14.60 -14.63 -8.89
C THR A 28 -15.50 -15.11 -7.75
N VAL A 29 -15.04 -14.92 -6.51
CA VAL A 29 -15.66 -15.48 -5.30
C VAL A 29 -16.88 -14.67 -4.88
N GLU A 30 -16.80 -13.35 -4.99
CA GLU A 30 -17.88 -12.47 -4.59
C GLU A 30 -17.96 -11.28 -5.54
N THR A 31 -19.18 -11.00 -6.00
CA THR A 31 -19.49 -9.74 -6.67
C THR A 31 -20.23 -8.87 -5.67
N VAL A 32 -19.50 -8.04 -4.93
CA VAL A 32 -20.05 -7.24 -3.83
C VAL A 32 -20.77 -6.04 -4.42
N ASN A 33 -22.11 -6.08 -4.44
CA ASN A 33 -22.94 -5.01 -5.00
C ASN A 33 -23.02 -3.76 -4.11
N GLU A 34 -22.42 -3.77 -2.92
CA GLU A 34 -22.51 -2.66 -1.97
C GLU A 34 -21.15 -2.36 -1.34
N SER A 35 -20.70 -1.11 -1.46
CA SER A 35 -19.57 -0.64 -0.67
C SER A 35 -19.89 -0.83 0.83
N ALA A 36 -18.88 -1.16 1.65
CA ALA A 36 -19.07 -1.26 3.10
C ALA A 36 -19.67 0.03 3.71
N GLN A 37 -19.43 1.19 3.06
CA GLN A 37 -20.03 2.47 3.41
C GLN A 37 -21.53 2.59 3.06
N GLN A 38 -22.01 1.94 1.99
CA GLN A 38 -23.44 1.89 1.65
C GLN A 38 -24.25 1.07 2.67
N ARG A 39 -23.68 0.00 3.23
CA ARG A 39 -24.33 -0.75 4.33
C ARG A 39 -24.59 0.09 5.58
N GLN A 40 -23.78 1.11 5.81
CA GLN A 40 -23.93 2.04 6.94
C GLN A 40 -24.83 3.25 6.63
N ARG A 41 -24.94 3.65 5.35
CA ARG A 41 -25.79 4.78 4.91
C ARG A 41 -27.18 4.37 4.42
N ALA A 42 -27.40 3.11 4.06
CA ALA A 42 -28.70 2.63 3.57
C ALA A 42 -29.80 2.59 4.64
N PHE A 43 -29.44 2.72 5.93
CA PHE A 43 -30.41 2.88 7.01
C PHE A 43 -30.95 4.31 7.16
N ASP A 44 -30.29 5.32 6.56
CA ASP A 44 -30.62 6.75 6.74
C ASP A 44 -31.24 7.41 5.49
N LEU A 45 -32.20 6.72 4.85
CA LEU A 45 -33.35 7.38 4.21
C LEU A 45 -33.13 8.03 2.81
N PHE A 46 -33.41 7.19 1.80
CA PHE A 46 -34.10 7.50 0.53
C PHE A 46 -33.48 8.38 -0.57
N GLY A 47 -33.46 7.81 -1.78
CA GLY A 47 -33.83 8.53 -3.01
C GLY A 47 -32.70 8.87 -3.99
N GLY A 48 -32.23 7.88 -4.75
CA GLY A 48 -31.40 8.16 -5.93
C GLY A 48 -30.99 6.88 -6.64
N GLY A 49 -31.55 6.63 -7.82
CA GLY A 49 -31.35 5.40 -8.61
C GLY A 49 -29.86 5.10 -8.83
N GLN A 50 -29.48 3.85 -8.56
CA GLN A 50 -28.14 3.34 -8.82
C GLN A 50 -28.08 2.82 -10.25
N ASP A 51 -27.04 3.21 -10.99
CA ASP A 51 -26.68 2.68 -12.29
C ASP A 51 -26.33 1.18 -12.15
N PRO A 52 -26.94 0.25 -12.92
CA PRO A 52 -26.86 -1.18 -12.65
C PRO A 52 -25.54 -1.88 -13.09
N GLU A 53 -24.55 -1.17 -13.62
CA GLU A 53 -23.43 -1.79 -14.37
C GLU A 53 -22.14 -2.08 -13.56
N TRP A 54 -21.75 -1.24 -12.58
CA TRP A 54 -20.48 -1.43 -11.86
C TRP A 54 -20.64 -2.34 -10.62
N ARG A 55 -19.78 -3.35 -10.50
CA ARG A 55 -19.77 -4.26 -9.35
C ARG A 55 -18.36 -4.52 -8.82
N ASN A 56 -18.20 -4.53 -7.50
CA ASN A 56 -16.91 -4.85 -6.88
C ASN A 56 -16.62 -6.36 -7.04
N ARG A 57 -15.36 -6.73 -7.29
CA ARG A 57 -14.94 -8.11 -7.51
C ARG A 57 -13.96 -8.57 -6.44
N LEU A 58 -14.26 -9.69 -5.79
CA LEU A 58 -13.31 -10.44 -4.96
C LEU A 58 -12.82 -11.64 -5.76
N ILE A 59 -11.52 -11.70 -6.00
CA ILE A 59 -10.88 -12.75 -6.81
C ILE A 59 -9.96 -13.57 -5.92
N TRP A 60 -10.12 -14.90 -5.95
CA TRP A 60 -9.25 -15.82 -5.23
C TRP A 60 -8.34 -16.56 -6.20
N GLY A 61 -7.03 -16.47 -5.97
CA GLY A 61 -6.02 -17.13 -6.78
C GLY A 61 -4.63 -16.52 -6.57
N ASP A 62 -3.61 -17.18 -7.12
CA ASP A 62 -2.27 -16.60 -7.16
C ASP A 62 -2.23 -15.45 -8.17
N LYS A 63 -1.77 -14.28 -7.72
CA LYS A 63 -1.60 -13.09 -8.57
C LYS A 63 -0.81 -13.37 -9.86
N LYS A 64 0.10 -14.35 -9.86
CA LYS A 64 0.87 -14.78 -11.03
C LYS A 64 -0.04 -15.18 -12.21
N TYR A 65 -1.23 -15.69 -11.92
CA TYR A 65 -2.23 -16.05 -12.92
C TYR A 65 -3.38 -15.04 -12.98
N VAL A 66 -3.74 -14.42 -11.85
CA VAL A 66 -4.83 -13.45 -11.79
C VAL A 66 -4.48 -12.14 -12.50
N LEU A 67 -3.31 -11.54 -12.23
CA LEU A 67 -2.96 -10.24 -12.82
C LEU A 67 -2.89 -10.30 -14.35
N PRO A 68 -2.25 -11.32 -14.98
CA PRO A 68 -2.27 -11.43 -16.44
C PRO A 68 -3.67 -11.64 -17.01
N ALA A 69 -4.53 -12.38 -16.31
CA ALA A 69 -5.91 -12.62 -16.74
C ALA A 69 -6.80 -11.36 -16.64
N LEU A 70 -6.41 -10.36 -15.85
CA LEU A 70 -7.08 -9.06 -15.78
C LEU A 70 -6.65 -8.10 -16.90
N LEU A 71 -5.51 -8.31 -17.55
CA LEU A 71 -4.99 -7.40 -18.58
C LEU A 71 -5.97 -7.17 -19.75
N PRO A 72 -6.64 -8.19 -20.33
CA PRO A 72 -7.56 -7.96 -21.44
C PRO A 72 -8.72 -7.01 -21.11
N GLU A 73 -9.15 -7.01 -19.85
CA GLU A 73 -10.28 -6.20 -19.37
C GLU A 73 -9.83 -4.82 -18.87
N PHE A 74 -8.74 -4.77 -18.11
CA PHE A 74 -8.35 -3.61 -17.30
C PHE A 74 -7.02 -2.94 -17.66
N ALA A 75 -6.28 -3.42 -18.66
CA ALA A 75 -5.05 -2.75 -19.08
C ALA A 75 -5.31 -1.26 -19.39
N GLY A 76 -4.55 -0.38 -18.72
CA GLY A 76 -4.69 1.07 -18.89
C GLY A 76 -5.96 1.69 -18.28
N LYS A 77 -6.70 0.97 -17.42
CA LYS A 77 -8.00 1.43 -16.88
C LYS A 77 -8.05 1.52 -15.35
N VAL A 78 -7.01 1.08 -14.64
CA VAL A 78 -7.01 1.13 -13.16
C VAL A 78 -6.49 2.47 -12.67
N ASP A 79 -7.32 3.22 -11.93
CA ASP A 79 -6.94 4.56 -11.46
C ASP A 79 -6.04 4.52 -10.22
N LEU A 80 -6.23 3.51 -9.37
CA LEU A 80 -5.53 3.39 -8.09
C LEU A 80 -5.20 1.94 -7.79
N VAL A 81 -3.94 1.70 -7.46
CA VAL A 81 -3.48 0.44 -6.89
C VAL A 81 -2.95 0.71 -5.48
N TYR A 82 -3.40 -0.07 -4.51
CA TYR A 82 -2.79 -0.14 -3.19
C TYR A 82 -2.36 -1.58 -2.96
N ILE A 83 -1.10 -1.78 -2.61
CA ILE A 83 -0.55 -3.10 -2.26
C ILE A 83 0.24 -3.02 -0.96
N ASP A 84 0.12 -4.09 -0.19
CA ASP A 84 0.87 -4.35 1.03
C ASP A 84 1.60 -5.68 0.82
N PRO A 85 2.67 -5.69 -0.01
CA PRO A 85 3.41 -6.92 -0.30
C PRO A 85 3.96 -7.51 1.01
N PRO A 86 4.07 -8.84 1.12
CA PRO A 86 4.60 -9.46 2.33
C PRO A 86 5.96 -8.86 2.63
N PHE A 87 6.15 -8.45 3.88
CA PHE A 87 7.42 -7.88 4.31
C PHE A 87 8.53 -8.93 4.15
N ASP A 88 9.70 -8.49 3.68
CA ASP A 88 10.92 -9.30 3.66
C ASP A 88 11.46 -9.45 5.08
N THR A 89 10.62 -9.96 5.99
CA THR A 89 10.95 -10.22 7.38
C THR A 89 11.72 -11.53 7.52
N GLY A 90 12.58 -11.83 6.55
CA GLY A 90 13.50 -12.96 6.54
C GLY A 90 14.51 -12.89 7.68
N ALA A 91 14.05 -13.08 8.90
CA ALA A 91 14.87 -13.27 10.08
C ALA A 91 14.11 -14.16 11.06
N ASP A 92 14.79 -15.20 11.54
CA ASP A 92 14.39 -16.03 12.66
C ASP A 92 13.92 -15.17 13.86
N PHE A 93 12.61 -14.95 13.99
CA PHE A 93 12.06 -14.23 15.14
C PHE A 93 11.86 -15.13 16.37
N SER A 94 12.65 -16.18 16.54
CA SER A 94 12.79 -16.84 17.84
C SER A 94 13.73 -15.99 18.71
N PHE A 95 13.22 -14.96 19.38
CA PHE A 95 13.97 -14.30 20.46
C PHE A 95 13.49 -14.84 21.82
N GLN A 96 14.45 -15.38 22.59
CA GLN A 96 14.20 -15.85 23.95
C GLN A 96 13.96 -14.65 24.85
N VAL A 97 12.76 -14.56 25.41
CA VAL A 97 12.47 -13.60 26.46
C VAL A 97 12.55 -14.36 27.78
N GLN A 98 13.51 -13.98 28.64
CA GLN A 98 13.54 -14.45 30.02
C GLN A 98 12.62 -13.57 30.86
N ILE A 99 11.56 -14.16 31.41
CA ILE A 99 10.70 -13.54 32.41
C ILE A 99 10.77 -14.44 33.64
N ASP A 100 11.22 -13.91 34.77
CA ASP A 100 11.30 -14.61 36.06
C ASP A 100 12.06 -15.95 36.06
N GLY A 101 13.12 -16.06 35.25
CA GLY A 101 13.99 -17.24 35.21
C GLY A 101 13.49 -18.38 34.33
N GLU A 102 12.31 -18.25 33.71
CA GLU A 102 11.83 -19.15 32.67
C GLU A 102 11.97 -18.51 31.28
N GLY A 103 12.60 -19.23 30.36
CA GLY A 103 12.80 -18.78 28.98
C GLY A 103 11.56 -19.08 28.15
N PHE A 104 10.91 -18.05 27.63
CA PHE A 104 9.82 -18.17 26.67
C PHE A 104 10.33 -17.82 25.26
N THR A 105 10.27 -18.78 24.34
CA THR A 105 10.52 -18.53 22.91
C THR A 105 9.22 -18.11 22.26
N LYS A 106 9.13 -16.84 21.84
CA LYS A 106 7.98 -16.39 21.03
C LYS A 106 8.20 -16.85 19.59
N GLU A 107 7.50 -17.90 19.18
CA GLU A 107 7.48 -18.36 17.80
C GLU A 107 6.74 -17.33 16.91
N PRO A 108 7.19 -17.09 15.67
CA PRO A 108 6.42 -16.37 14.65
C PRO A 108 5.03 -16.99 14.48
N SER A 109 4.06 -16.22 13.99
CA SER A 109 2.76 -16.82 13.68
C SER A 109 2.92 -17.89 12.59
N VAL A 110 2.21 -19.01 12.74
CA VAL A 110 2.29 -20.16 11.81
C VAL A 110 1.93 -19.74 10.38
N ILE A 111 1.12 -18.69 10.21
CA ILE A 111 0.70 -18.16 8.90
C ILE A 111 1.87 -17.42 8.21
N GLU A 112 2.59 -16.57 8.95
CA GLU A 112 3.73 -15.80 8.42
C GLU A 112 4.92 -16.72 8.09
N GLN A 113 5.26 -17.65 8.98
CA GLN A 113 6.33 -18.63 8.76
C GLN A 113 6.04 -19.56 7.57
N LYS A 114 4.80 -20.03 7.44
CA LYS A 114 4.42 -20.95 6.36
C LYS A 114 4.37 -20.25 5.00
N ALA A 115 3.82 -19.04 4.93
CA ALA A 115 3.82 -18.25 3.69
C ALA A 115 5.25 -17.91 3.24
N TYR A 116 6.16 -17.59 4.18
CA TYR A 116 7.52 -17.19 3.85
C TYR A 116 8.39 -18.39 3.39
N ARG A 117 8.36 -19.50 4.14
CA ARG A 117 9.18 -20.69 3.85
C ARG A 117 8.75 -21.41 2.56
N ASP A 118 7.46 -21.37 2.21
CA ASP A 118 6.96 -21.94 0.94
C ASP A 118 7.15 -20.99 -0.26
N THR A 119 7.18 -19.66 -0.08
CA THR A 119 7.21 -18.70 -1.20
C THR A 119 8.63 -18.23 -1.58
N TRP A 120 9.57 -18.15 -0.62
CA TRP A 120 10.85 -17.44 -0.81
C TRP A 120 12.08 -18.32 -0.56
N GLY A 121 12.13 -19.50 -1.19
CA GLY A 121 13.23 -20.47 -1.01
C GLY A 121 14.66 -19.96 -1.24
N ARG A 122 14.87 -18.76 -1.83
CA ARG A 122 16.19 -18.09 -1.98
C ARG A 122 16.33 -16.73 -1.27
N GLY A 123 15.42 -16.36 -0.37
CA GLY A 123 15.48 -15.08 0.38
C GLY A 123 15.19 -13.84 -0.48
N LEU A 124 15.88 -12.73 -0.18
CA LEU A 124 15.69 -11.39 -0.78
C LEU A 124 15.64 -11.42 -2.32
N GLU A 125 16.48 -12.22 -2.99
CA GLU A 125 16.50 -12.27 -4.46
C GLU A 125 15.17 -12.75 -5.05
N SER A 126 14.58 -13.79 -4.45
CA SER A 126 13.26 -14.26 -4.85
C SER A 126 12.21 -13.17 -4.60
N TYR A 127 12.28 -12.48 -3.46
CA TYR A 127 11.41 -11.34 -3.15
C TYR A 127 11.46 -10.26 -4.22
N LEU A 128 12.67 -9.83 -4.60
CA LEU A 128 12.86 -8.81 -5.62
C LEU A 128 12.34 -9.27 -6.98
N GLN A 129 12.57 -10.53 -7.36
CA GLN A 129 12.05 -11.07 -8.61
C GLN A 129 10.52 -11.03 -8.67
N TRP A 130 9.86 -11.53 -7.63
CA TRP A 130 8.40 -11.53 -7.52
C TRP A 130 7.83 -10.11 -7.47
N PHE A 131 8.50 -9.19 -6.77
CA PHE A 131 8.04 -7.81 -6.63
C PHE A 131 8.16 -7.09 -7.97
N TYR A 132 9.30 -7.24 -8.65
CA TYR A 132 9.53 -6.74 -10.00
C TYR A 132 8.48 -7.24 -11.00
N GLU A 133 8.25 -8.55 -11.06
CA GLU A 133 7.22 -9.16 -11.92
C GLU A 133 5.82 -8.62 -11.64
N THR A 134 5.49 -8.46 -10.35
CA THR A 134 4.20 -7.91 -9.90
C THR A 134 4.04 -6.47 -10.35
N LEU A 135 5.06 -5.63 -10.15
CA LEU A 135 5.03 -4.21 -10.51
C LEU A 135 4.89 -3.99 -12.01
N ILE A 136 5.52 -4.83 -12.86
CA ILE A 136 5.33 -4.77 -14.31
C ILE A 136 3.85 -4.90 -14.67
N LEU A 137 3.18 -5.93 -14.13
CA LEU A 137 1.77 -6.19 -14.42
C LEU A 137 0.86 -5.09 -13.86
N LEU A 138 1.13 -4.62 -12.64
CA LEU A 138 0.37 -3.50 -12.05
C LEU A 138 0.53 -2.21 -12.86
N ARG A 139 1.74 -1.91 -13.36
CA ARG A 139 1.98 -0.75 -14.22
C ARG A 139 1.21 -0.83 -15.54
N GLU A 140 1.03 -2.03 -16.11
CA GLU A 140 0.23 -2.24 -17.31
C GLU A 140 -1.27 -2.03 -17.05
N LEU A 141 -1.77 -2.50 -15.91
CA LEU A 141 -3.15 -2.29 -15.48
C LEU A 141 -3.49 -0.82 -15.22
N LEU A 142 -2.54 -0.05 -14.66
CA LEU A 142 -2.76 1.36 -14.33
C LEU A 142 -3.13 2.21 -15.55
N ALA A 143 -4.13 3.07 -15.39
CA ALA A 143 -4.42 4.15 -16.32
C ALA A 143 -3.26 5.14 -16.40
N PRO A 144 -3.09 5.90 -17.50
CA PRO A 144 -2.03 6.91 -17.62
C PRO A 144 -1.99 7.88 -16.44
N HIS A 145 -3.16 8.20 -15.89
CA HIS A 145 -3.34 9.09 -14.75
C HIS A 145 -3.41 8.40 -13.39
N GLY A 146 -3.16 7.09 -13.37
CA GLY A 146 -3.27 6.26 -12.21
C GLY A 146 -2.07 6.34 -11.27
N SER A 147 -2.31 5.90 -10.03
CA SER A 147 -1.34 5.94 -8.94
C SER A 147 -1.18 4.58 -8.27
N VAL A 148 0.00 4.34 -7.70
CA VAL A 148 0.29 3.16 -6.87
C VAL A 148 0.83 3.58 -5.51
N TYR A 149 0.30 2.94 -4.48
CA TYR A 149 0.73 3.06 -3.09
C TYR A 149 1.22 1.70 -2.63
N VAL A 150 2.47 1.63 -2.18
CA VAL A 150 3.09 0.39 -1.70
C VAL A 150 3.46 0.56 -0.24
N HIS A 151 2.78 -0.19 0.64
CA HIS A 151 3.05 -0.18 2.08
C HIS A 151 4.14 -1.19 2.40
N LEU A 152 5.20 -0.73 3.08
CA LEU A 152 6.43 -1.48 3.31
C LEU A 152 6.95 -1.19 4.72
N ASP A 153 7.60 -2.18 5.30
CA ASP A 153 8.39 -2.03 6.52
C ASP A 153 9.81 -1.57 6.19
N GLU A 154 10.63 -1.40 7.22
CA GLU A 154 12.03 -0.99 7.14
C GLU A 154 12.92 -1.98 6.38
N ASN A 155 12.54 -3.26 6.28
CA ASN A 155 13.39 -4.30 5.68
C ASN A 155 13.27 -4.29 4.16
N ALA A 156 12.07 -4.08 3.63
CA ALA A 156 11.80 -4.11 2.20
C ALA A 156 11.82 -2.72 1.55
N ALA A 157 11.58 -1.65 2.31
CA ALA A 157 11.37 -0.30 1.78
C ALA A 157 12.42 0.18 0.77
N HIS A 158 13.71 0.10 1.12
CA HIS A 158 14.81 0.60 0.29
C HIS A 158 15.02 -0.24 -0.97
N TYR A 159 14.85 -1.56 -0.90
CA TYR A 159 14.97 -2.42 -2.07
C TYR A 159 13.76 -2.24 -3.00
N ALA A 160 12.56 -2.24 -2.44
CA ALA A 160 11.32 -2.01 -3.18
C ALA A 160 11.32 -0.63 -3.87
N LYS A 161 11.86 0.41 -3.23
CA LYS A 161 12.05 1.73 -3.82
C LYS A 161 12.92 1.68 -5.07
N ALA A 162 14.03 0.94 -5.05
CA ALA A 162 14.92 0.80 -6.20
C ALA A 162 14.22 0.08 -7.37
N VAL A 163 13.44 -0.97 -7.07
CA VAL A 163 12.66 -1.70 -8.08
C VAL A 163 11.52 -0.82 -8.65
N LEU A 164 10.85 -0.04 -7.80
CA LEU A 164 9.84 0.93 -8.23
C LEU A 164 10.43 2.02 -9.12
N ASP A 165 11.60 2.57 -8.79
CA ASP A 165 12.30 3.53 -9.65
C ASP A 165 12.63 2.94 -11.02
N GLU A 166 12.97 1.66 -11.08
CA GLU A 166 13.24 0.98 -12.35
C GLU A 166 11.95 0.77 -13.18
N VAL A 167 10.86 0.34 -12.55
CA VAL A 167 9.61 -0.01 -13.26
C VAL A 167 8.78 1.23 -13.60
N PHE A 168 8.63 2.16 -12.66
CA PHE A 168 7.83 3.36 -12.84
C PHE A 168 8.65 4.55 -13.35
N GLY A 169 9.96 4.55 -13.15
CA GLY A 169 10.81 5.71 -13.39
C GLY A 169 10.96 6.57 -12.15
N GLN A 170 12.19 6.96 -11.84
CA GLN A 170 12.50 7.79 -10.67
C GLN A 170 11.72 9.12 -10.66
N ASP A 171 11.54 9.74 -11.82
CA ASP A 171 10.80 11.00 -11.94
C ASP A 171 9.33 10.88 -11.55
N ASN A 172 8.77 9.67 -11.60
CA ASN A 172 7.39 9.38 -11.26
C ASN A 172 7.18 9.11 -9.77
N PHE A 173 8.24 9.06 -8.96
CA PHE A 173 8.14 9.04 -7.51
C PHE A 173 7.53 10.34 -7.00
N GLN A 174 6.46 10.23 -6.21
CA GLN A 174 5.80 11.39 -5.63
C GLN A 174 6.29 11.62 -4.22
N ARG A 175 6.03 10.70 -3.28
CA ARG A 175 6.34 10.91 -1.86
C ARG A 175 6.59 9.59 -1.15
N GLU A 176 7.37 9.67 -0.08
CA GLU A 176 7.38 8.68 0.99
C GLU A 176 6.46 9.19 2.11
N ILE A 177 5.50 8.37 2.49
CA ILE A 177 4.53 8.69 3.53
C ILE A 177 4.89 7.86 4.76
N VAL A 178 5.20 8.53 5.87
CA VAL A 178 5.50 7.87 7.14
C VAL A 178 4.20 7.44 7.80
N TRP A 179 3.97 6.13 7.88
CA TRP A 179 2.81 5.53 8.52
C TRP A 179 3.13 5.13 9.95
N ARG A 180 2.51 5.77 10.94
CA ARG A 180 2.77 5.47 12.35
C ARG A 180 2.00 4.21 12.79
N ILE A 181 2.72 3.18 13.23
CA ILE A 181 2.13 1.86 13.56
C ILE A 181 1.44 1.85 14.94
N GLY A 182 1.74 2.81 15.82
CA GLY A 182 0.95 2.99 17.05
C GLY A 182 1.66 3.74 18.17
N TRP A 183 1.22 3.46 19.40
CA TRP A 183 1.89 3.90 20.61
C TRP A 183 2.92 2.86 21.02
N VAL A 184 4.13 3.34 21.27
CA VAL A 184 5.17 2.51 21.86
C VAL A 184 4.87 2.40 23.35
N SER A 185 4.65 1.17 23.84
CA SER A 185 4.36 0.91 25.25
C SER A 185 4.95 -0.41 25.73
N GLY A 186 5.16 -0.52 27.04
CA GLY A 186 5.56 -1.77 27.71
C GLY A 186 6.98 -2.22 27.33
N TYR A 187 7.17 -3.53 27.15
CA TYR A 187 8.48 -4.11 26.83
C TYR A 187 9.13 -3.50 25.58
N LYS A 188 8.33 -3.05 24.61
CA LYS A 188 8.81 -2.39 23.39
C LYS A 188 9.53 -1.05 23.66
N SER A 189 9.20 -0.37 24.77
CA SER A 189 9.91 0.85 25.21
C SER A 189 11.22 0.61 25.96
N ALA A 190 11.49 -0.63 26.37
CA ALA A 190 12.71 -0.99 27.09
C ALA A 190 13.86 -1.41 26.14
N ALA A 191 13.68 -1.25 24.83
CA ALA A 191 14.71 -1.57 23.86
C ALA A 191 15.97 -0.75 24.11
N LYS A 192 17.15 -1.38 24.05
CA LYS A 192 18.46 -0.72 24.14
C LYS A 192 18.87 -0.01 22.83
N ASN A 193 17.89 0.39 22.02
CA ASN A 193 18.09 1.03 20.73
C ASN A 193 16.84 1.84 20.32
N TRP A 194 16.91 2.54 19.20
CA TRP A 194 15.76 3.19 18.58
C TRP A 194 14.61 2.23 18.38
N ILE A 195 13.42 2.66 18.79
CA ILE A 195 12.23 1.83 18.74
C ILE A 195 11.52 2.09 17.42
N ARG A 196 11.36 1.04 16.62
CA ARG A 196 10.54 1.11 15.41
C ARG A 196 9.12 1.53 15.78
N ASN A 197 8.62 2.56 15.11
CA ASN A 197 7.27 3.07 15.31
C ASN A 197 6.60 3.55 14.02
N HIS A 198 7.21 3.26 12.87
CA HIS A 198 6.66 3.61 11.58
C HIS A 198 6.94 2.53 10.54
N ASP A 199 6.03 2.46 9.59
CA ASP A 199 6.18 1.88 8.27
C ASP A 199 6.24 3.01 7.25
N VAL A 200 6.52 2.68 6.01
CA VAL A 200 6.53 3.63 4.91
C VAL A 200 5.52 3.22 3.84
N ILE A 201 4.84 4.21 3.27
CA ILE A 201 4.04 4.02 2.08
C ILE A 201 4.71 4.81 0.95
N LEU A 202 5.19 4.10 -0.07
CA LEU A 202 5.77 4.69 -1.26
C LEU A 202 4.67 5.03 -2.25
N PHE A 203 4.57 6.30 -2.62
CA PHE A 203 3.59 6.81 -3.59
C PHE A 203 4.27 7.11 -4.93
N TYR A 204 3.82 6.40 -5.97
CA TYR A 204 4.21 6.60 -7.36
C TYR A 204 2.98 6.87 -8.24
N VAL A 205 3.23 7.50 -9.38
CA VAL A 205 2.24 7.68 -10.45
C VAL A 205 2.73 7.04 -11.73
N LYS A 206 1.83 6.72 -12.67
CA LYS A 206 2.25 6.19 -13.97
C LYS A 206 2.88 7.26 -14.87
N ASP A 207 2.33 8.48 -14.83
CA ASP A 207 2.82 9.65 -15.56
C ASP A 207 2.76 10.90 -14.66
N ARG A 208 3.93 11.44 -14.29
CA ARG A 208 4.02 12.67 -13.49
C ARG A 208 3.42 13.90 -14.17
N GLY A 209 3.39 13.94 -15.50
CA GLY A 209 2.77 15.04 -16.26
C GLY A 209 1.24 14.97 -16.25
N ASN A 210 0.67 13.81 -15.94
CA ASN A 210 -0.74 13.52 -16.08
C ASN A 210 -1.16 12.53 -15.00
N PHE A 211 -1.40 12.98 -13.77
CA PHE A 211 -1.95 12.15 -12.70
C PHE A 211 -3.05 12.87 -11.94
N VAL A 212 -3.99 12.10 -11.39
CA VAL A 212 -5.07 12.64 -10.56
C VAL A 212 -4.63 12.63 -9.10
N PHE A 213 -4.71 13.79 -8.44
CA PHE A 213 -4.57 13.89 -6.99
C PHE A 213 -5.62 14.85 -6.44
N ASN A 214 -6.64 14.28 -5.80
CA ASN A 214 -7.75 15.02 -5.25
C ASN A 214 -7.33 15.62 -3.90
N LYS A 215 -6.97 16.90 -3.91
CA LYS A 215 -6.59 17.63 -2.70
C LYS A 215 -7.84 17.96 -1.89
N GLU A 216 -7.91 17.46 -0.67
CA GLU A 216 -8.89 17.92 0.30
C GLU A 216 -8.40 19.18 1.00
N TYR A 217 -9.26 20.21 1.01
CA TYR A 217 -9.01 21.46 1.71
C TYR A 217 -9.99 21.57 2.88
N VAL A 218 -9.45 21.72 4.08
CA VAL A 218 -10.26 22.00 5.27
C VAL A 218 -10.22 23.49 5.59
N PRO A 219 -11.28 24.05 6.19
CA PRO A 219 -11.21 25.40 6.74
C PRO A 219 -10.04 25.51 7.71
N TYR A 220 -9.33 26.64 7.69
CA TYR A 220 -8.34 26.90 8.72
C TYR A 220 -9.03 26.92 10.10
N PRO A 221 -8.35 26.44 11.16
CA PRO A 221 -8.86 26.64 12.51
C PRO A 221 -9.00 28.14 12.78
N GLN A 222 -10.00 28.52 13.58
CA GLN A 222 -10.35 29.92 13.84
C GLN A 222 -9.20 30.74 14.47
N SER A 223 -8.24 30.05 15.09
CA SER A 223 -7.02 30.59 15.69
C SER A 223 -5.86 30.78 14.71
N TYR A 224 -5.98 30.34 13.45
CA TYR A 224 -4.89 30.43 12.48
C TYR A 224 -4.69 31.87 11.99
N VAL A 225 -3.48 32.38 12.19
CA VAL A 225 -3.00 33.64 11.61
C VAL A 225 -1.77 33.34 10.77
N ARG A 226 -1.83 33.66 9.48
CA ARG A 226 -0.68 33.48 8.57
C ARG A 226 0.46 34.40 9.01
N ARG A 227 1.65 33.85 9.21
CA ARG A 227 2.85 34.61 9.57
C ARG A 227 3.10 35.72 8.53
N GLY A 228 3.10 36.98 8.98
CA GLY A 228 3.30 38.16 8.12
C GLY A 228 2.05 38.75 7.46
N ALA A 229 0.84 38.28 7.80
CA ALA A 229 -0.41 38.86 7.30
C ALA A 229 -1.01 39.85 8.33
N ASN A 230 -1.41 41.04 7.85
CA ASN A 230 -2.11 42.06 8.66
C ASN A 230 -3.64 41.83 8.74
N SER A 231 -4.15 40.72 8.20
CA SER A 231 -5.58 40.39 8.20
C SER A 231 -5.82 38.87 8.24
N ARG A 232 -7.02 38.47 8.68
CA ARG A 232 -7.47 37.08 8.68
C ARG A 232 -7.56 36.53 7.24
N VAL A 233 -7.16 35.28 7.07
CA VAL A 233 -7.21 34.59 5.77
C VAL A 233 -8.57 33.91 5.63
N GLU A 234 -9.46 34.42 4.79
CA GLU A 234 -10.78 33.84 4.48
C GLU A 234 -10.72 32.65 3.50
N ARG A 235 -9.55 32.00 3.35
CA ARG A 235 -9.35 30.89 2.38
C ARG A 235 -9.37 29.54 3.09
N LYS A 236 -9.64 28.46 2.34
CA LYS A 236 -9.44 27.09 2.82
C LYS A 236 -7.95 26.72 2.77
N GLY A 237 -7.50 25.93 3.74
CA GLY A 237 -6.11 25.51 3.90
C GLY A 237 -5.92 24.00 3.78
N LEU A 238 -4.67 23.56 3.79
CA LEU A 238 -4.35 22.15 4.04
C LEU A 238 -4.58 21.87 5.54
N PRO A 239 -5.08 20.67 5.91
CA PRO A 239 -5.23 20.30 7.31
C PRO A 239 -3.88 20.38 8.03
N ASP A 240 -3.77 21.25 9.03
CA ASP A 240 -2.67 21.21 9.99
C ASP A 240 -2.87 19.97 10.89
N ARG A 241 -1.78 19.42 11.46
CA ARG A 241 -1.82 18.19 12.28
C ARG A 241 -2.85 18.28 13.43
N GLY A 242 -3.10 19.48 13.95
CA GLY A 242 -4.10 19.73 14.99
C GLY A 242 -5.57 19.66 14.54
N CYS A 243 -5.86 19.71 13.22
CA CYS A 243 -7.22 19.55 12.69
C CYS A 243 -7.66 18.09 12.59
N LEU A 244 -6.72 17.14 12.47
CA LEU A 244 -7.04 15.72 12.36
C LEU A 244 -7.38 15.07 13.72
N GLU A 245 -6.90 15.64 14.84
CA GLU A 245 -7.21 15.13 16.18
C GLU A 245 -8.67 15.34 16.63
N ARG A 246 -9.47 16.13 15.89
CA ARG A 246 -10.87 16.45 16.26
C ARG A 246 -11.93 16.10 15.22
N GLN A 247 -11.62 15.21 14.28
CA GLN A 247 -12.70 14.55 13.54
C GLN A 247 -13.15 13.29 14.31
N SER A 248 -13.72 13.51 15.50
CA SER A 248 -14.76 12.60 15.95
C SER A 248 -15.94 12.84 15.01
N PHE A 249 -16.33 11.82 14.25
CA PHE A 249 -17.58 11.81 13.50
C PHE A 249 -18.75 11.95 14.49
N ARG A 250 -19.09 13.19 14.84
CA ARG A 250 -20.34 13.50 15.53
C ARG A 250 -21.35 13.83 14.46
N VAL A 251 -22.15 12.82 14.10
CA VAL A 251 -23.39 13.05 13.35
C VAL A 251 -24.27 13.90 14.26
N ARG A 252 -24.43 15.19 13.92
CA ARG A 252 -25.48 16.01 14.51
C ARG A 252 -26.77 15.61 13.81
N SER A 253 -27.61 14.87 14.52
CA SER A 253 -29.04 14.80 14.21
C SER A 253 -29.64 16.16 14.56
N GLU A 254 -29.92 16.99 13.55
CA GLU A 254 -30.88 18.07 13.70
C GLU A 254 -32.23 17.55 13.20
N GLY A 255 -33.12 17.36 14.17
CA GLY A 255 -34.55 17.17 14.07
C GLY A 255 -35.17 17.77 15.32
#